data_AF-A0A1I7RN47-F1
#
_entry.id   AF-A0A1I7RN47-F1
#
_cell.length_a   1.000
_cell.length_b   1.000
_cell.length_c   1.000
_cell.angle_alpha   90.00
_cell.angle_beta   90.00
_cell.angle_gamma   90.00
#
_symmetry.space_group_name_H-M   'P 1'
#
loop_
_entity.id
_entity.type
_entity.pdbx_description
1 polymer ?
#
loop_
_entity_poly.entity_id
_entity_poly.type
_entity_poly.pdbx_seq_one_letter_code
_entity_poly.pdbx_strand_id
1 'polypeptide(L)'
;MDAIHRSEEMCLAQLYLQNEAAYTCVSELGELGVVQFRDMNPDVNPFQRKYVKEIRRCDEMERKLRYLEREIKKDSIPMFDTGENPETPQPREMFDLEATFEKLENELREVNQNEEALKKNFAELTELKHVLRKTQQFFEEVQRDDGLFGRVAPSPQRLIDVDDHQPLLQSMEHQSHAQRVNFG
;
A
#
# COMPACT_ATOMS: atom_id res chain seq x y z
N MET A 1 3.95 43.62 17.80
CA MET A 1 3.77 42.42 18.63
C MET A 1 3.80 42.88 20.07
N ASP A 2 2.63 43.20 20.64
CA ASP A 2 2.53 43.87 21.95
C ASP A 2 1.23 43.48 22.69
N ALA A 3 0.86 42.18 22.64
CA ALA A 3 -0.44 41.71 23.15
C ALA A 3 -0.33 40.51 24.11
N ILE A 4 0.67 40.49 25.00
CA ILE A 4 0.79 39.40 25.98
C ILE A 4 -0.19 39.51 27.16
N HIS A 5 -0.79 40.69 27.38
CA HIS A 5 -1.69 40.95 28.52
C HIS A 5 -3.17 41.18 28.12
N ARG A 6 -3.50 41.27 26.83
CA ARG A 6 -4.85 41.54 26.31
C ARG A 6 -5.04 40.83 24.96
N SER A 7 -6.28 40.49 24.63
CA SER A 7 -6.64 39.95 23.31
C SER A 7 -6.33 40.94 22.20
N GLU A 8 -5.98 40.44 21.03
CA GLU A 8 -5.82 41.26 19.82
C GLU A 8 -7.19 41.80 19.35
N GLU A 9 -7.18 42.98 18.73
CA GLU A 9 -8.38 43.57 18.16
C GLU A 9 -8.87 42.75 16.97
N MET A 10 -10.15 42.39 16.97
CA MET A 10 -10.78 41.62 15.90
C MET A 10 -11.73 42.52 15.09
N CYS A 11 -11.77 42.35 13.78
CA CYS A 11 -12.73 43.01 12.91
C CYS A 11 -13.62 41.98 12.19
N LEU A 12 -14.88 42.34 11.97
CA LEU A 12 -15.79 41.57 11.13
C LEU A 12 -15.78 42.18 9.73
N ALA A 13 -15.36 41.39 8.74
CA ALA A 13 -15.38 41.76 7.34
C ALA A 13 -16.33 40.85 6.54
N GLN A 14 -16.89 41.38 5.46
CA GLN A 14 -17.71 40.62 4.51
C GLN A 14 -16.93 40.42 3.21
N LEU A 15 -16.79 39.16 2.80
CA LEU A 15 -16.04 38.77 1.62
C LEU A 15 -16.99 38.48 0.45
N TYR A 16 -16.75 39.12 -0.69
CA TYR A 16 -17.47 38.87 -1.94
C TYR A 16 -16.51 38.21 -2.93
N LEU A 17 -16.74 36.93 -3.23
CA LEU A 17 -15.90 36.16 -4.16
C LEU A 17 -16.70 35.76 -5.40
N GLN A 18 -16.06 35.87 -6.56
CA GLN A 18 -16.55 35.20 -7.77
C GLN A 18 -16.28 33.69 -7.66
N ASN A 19 -17.18 32.89 -8.22
CA ASN A 19 -17.08 31.42 -8.13
C ASN A 19 -15.75 30.86 -8.66
N GLU A 20 -15.19 31.46 -9.72
CA GLU A 20 -13.95 31.00 -10.36
C GLU A 20 -12.71 31.32 -9.53
N ALA A 21 -12.72 32.43 -8.78
CA ALA A 21 -11.60 32.85 -7.92
C ALA A 21 -11.71 32.31 -6.49
N ALA A 22 -12.87 31.77 -6.11
CA ALA A 22 -13.16 31.41 -4.73
C ALA A 22 -12.16 30.40 -4.14
N TYR A 23 -11.74 29.40 -4.93
CA TYR A 23 -10.79 28.40 -4.48
C TYR A 23 -9.43 29.02 -4.14
N THR A 24 -8.84 29.76 -5.08
CA THR A 24 -7.52 30.40 -4.91
C THR A 24 -7.52 31.37 -3.74
N CYS A 25 -8.52 32.25 -3.64
CA CYS A 25 -8.58 33.22 -2.54
C CYS A 25 -8.72 32.53 -1.17
N VAL A 26 -9.56 31.49 -1.06
CA VAL A 26 -9.73 30.78 0.21
C VAL A 26 -8.48 29.96 0.57
N SER A 27 -7.79 29.40 -0.43
CA SER A 27 -6.52 28.70 -0.27
C SER A 27 -5.45 29.62 0.31
N GLU A 28 -5.23 30.79 -0.30
CA GLU A 28 -4.26 31.78 0.17
C GLU A 28 -4.60 32.29 1.59
N LEU A 29 -5.89 32.52 1.87
CA LEU A 29 -6.34 32.87 3.22
C LEU A 29 -6.09 31.76 4.24
N GLY A 30 -6.19 30.50 3.82
CA GLY A 30 -5.87 29.33 4.63
C GLY A 30 -4.39 29.23 4.96
N GLU A 31 -3.52 29.53 4.00
CA GLU A 31 -2.06 29.57 4.19
C GLU A 31 -1.62 30.72 5.11
N LEU A 32 -2.29 31.88 5.04
CA LEU A 32 -2.05 32.98 5.97
C LEU A 32 -2.50 32.66 7.40
N GLY A 33 -3.59 31.90 7.58
CA GLY A 33 -4.06 31.46 8.90
C GLY A 33 -4.60 32.56 9.81
N VAL A 34 -4.95 33.73 9.27
CA VAL A 34 -5.38 34.93 10.03
C VAL A 34 -6.89 35.18 10.04
N VAL A 35 -7.69 34.29 9.43
CA VAL A 35 -9.13 34.47 9.27
C VAL A 35 -9.94 33.40 9.98
N GLN A 36 -11.07 33.80 10.55
CA GLN A 36 -12.07 32.89 11.12
C GLN A 36 -13.38 33.02 10.34
N PHE A 37 -13.79 31.95 9.65
CA PHE A 37 -15.06 31.92 8.93
C PHE A 37 -16.24 31.69 9.89
N ARG A 38 -17.33 32.42 9.66
CA ARG A 38 -18.60 32.23 10.36
C ARG A 38 -19.57 31.48 9.45
N ASP A 39 -20.23 30.44 9.99
CA ASP A 39 -21.26 29.72 9.23
C ASP A 39 -22.47 30.63 8.98
N MET A 40 -22.74 30.92 7.71
CA MET A 40 -23.92 31.66 7.27
C MET A 40 -25.13 30.77 6.98
N ASN A 41 -24.95 29.44 6.96
CA ASN A 41 -25.97 28.47 6.61
C ASN A 41 -26.16 27.40 7.71
N PRO A 42 -26.42 27.79 8.98
CA PRO A 42 -26.55 26.83 10.08
C PRO A 42 -27.76 25.90 9.93
N ASP A 43 -28.85 26.38 9.32
CA ASP A 43 -30.09 25.61 9.15
C ASP A 43 -30.07 24.68 7.93
N VAL A 44 -29.03 24.79 7.08
CA VAL A 44 -28.89 23.97 5.89
C VAL A 44 -28.17 22.68 6.24
N ASN A 45 -28.82 21.55 5.97
CA ASN A 45 -28.26 20.22 6.17
C ASN A 45 -26.88 20.11 5.48
N PRO A 46 -25.83 19.62 6.18
CA PRO A 46 -24.51 19.42 5.62
C PRO A 46 -24.50 18.72 4.25
N PHE A 47 -25.38 17.73 4.03
CA PHE A 47 -25.43 16.96 2.77
C PHE A 47 -26.00 17.72 1.57
N GLN A 48 -26.67 18.85 1.82
CA GLN A 48 -27.27 19.69 0.77
C GLN A 48 -26.41 20.93 0.46
N ARG A 49 -25.27 21.07 1.14
CA ARG A 49 -24.35 22.20 0.92
C ARG A 49 -23.67 22.08 -0.45
N LYS A 50 -23.26 23.23 -0.99
CA LYS A 50 -22.76 23.37 -2.37
C LYS A 50 -21.59 22.44 -2.73
N TYR A 51 -20.65 22.20 -1.81
CA TYR A 51 -19.37 21.53 -2.07
C TYR A 51 -19.27 20.10 -1.50
N VAL A 52 -20.40 19.44 -1.23
CA VAL A 52 -20.42 18.10 -0.59
C VAL A 52 -19.78 17.03 -1.45
N LYS A 53 -19.87 17.15 -2.78
CA LYS A 53 -19.31 16.14 -3.69
C LYS A 53 -17.78 16.17 -3.66
N GLU A 54 -17.22 17.36 -3.65
CA GLU A 54 -15.79 17.62 -3.59
C GLU A 54 -15.21 17.16 -2.24
N ILE A 55 -15.90 17.44 -1.13
CA ILE A 55 -15.50 16.94 0.20
C ILE A 55 -15.47 15.41 0.22
N ARG A 56 -16.53 14.75 -0.27
CA ARG A 56 -16.59 13.28 -0.34
C ARG A 56 -15.47 12.69 -1.20
N ARG A 57 -15.08 13.38 -2.26
CA ARG A 57 -13.96 12.97 -3.11
C ARG A 57 -12.63 13.01 -2.34
N CYS A 58 -12.41 14.06 -1.55
CA CYS A 58 -11.26 14.15 -0.65
C CYS A 58 -11.28 13.04 0.41
N ASP A 59 -12.44 12.76 1.01
CA ASP A 59 -12.58 11.68 2.01
C ASP A 59 -12.20 10.31 1.42
N GLU A 60 -12.59 10.02 0.17
CA GLU A 60 -12.21 8.78 -0.51
C GLU A 60 -10.71 8.73 -0.83
N MET A 61 -10.10 9.82 -1.29
CA MET A 61 -8.65 9.89 -1.48
C MET A 61 -7.90 9.70 -0.16
N GLU A 62 -8.38 10.29 0.93
CA GLU A 62 -7.81 10.07 2.26
C GLU A 62 -7.92 8.59 2.69
N ARG A 63 -9.05 7.93 2.40
CA ARG A 63 -9.21 6.49 2.64
C ARG A 63 -8.15 5.66 1.89
N LYS A 64 -7.87 6.00 0.63
CA LYS A 64 -6.83 5.36 -0.20
C LYS A 64 -5.43 5.57 0.40
N LEU A 65 -5.11 6.81 0.79
CA LEU A 65 -3.82 7.15 1.44
C LEU A 65 -3.63 6.41 2.77
N ARG A 66 -4.66 6.33 3.62
CA ARG A 66 -4.60 5.55 4.88
C ARG A 66 -4.37 4.06 4.64
N TYR A 67 -4.85 3.50 3.53
CA TYR A 67 -4.52 2.12 3.16
C TYR A 67 -3.05 1.98 2.79
N LEU A 68 -2.55 2.85 1.90
CA LEU A 68 -1.14 2.86 1.49
C LEU A 68 -0.19 3.01 2.69
N GLU A 69 -0.49 3.96 3.60
CA GLU A 69 0.29 4.19 4.81
C GLU A 69 0.38 2.94 5.70
N ARG A 70 -0.72 2.17 5.82
CA ARG A 70 -0.73 0.93 6.60
C ARG A 70 0.14 -0.15 5.98
N GLU A 71 0.11 -0.31 4.66
CA GLU A 71 0.94 -1.31 3.97
C GLU A 71 2.43 -0.93 4.06
N ILE A 72 2.78 0.36 3.90
CA ILE A 72 4.16 0.84 4.07
C ILE A 72 4.68 0.54 5.48
N LYS A 73 3.85 0.79 6.51
CA LYS A 73 4.17 0.49 7.92
C LYS A 73 4.32 -1.01 8.17
N LYS A 74 3.47 -1.83 7.55
CA LYS A 74 3.52 -3.30 7.65
C LYS A 74 4.83 -3.86 7.11
N ASP A 75 5.34 -3.28 6.02
CA ASP A 75 6.62 -3.67 5.41
C ASP A 75 7.82 -2.99 6.07
N SER A 76 7.62 -2.25 7.16
CA SER A 76 8.66 -1.53 7.92
C SER A 76 9.49 -0.56 7.07
N ILE A 77 8.87 0.02 6.03
CA ILE A 77 9.51 1.02 5.19
C ILE A 77 9.49 2.37 5.93
N PRO A 78 10.64 3.03 6.12
CA PRO A 78 10.70 4.30 6.82
C PRO A 78 10.03 5.40 5.99
N MET A 79 9.02 6.06 6.55
CA MET A 79 8.45 7.28 6.00
C MET A 79 9.18 8.48 6.61
N PHE A 80 9.81 9.29 5.76
CA PHE A 80 10.44 10.53 6.18
C PHE A 80 9.43 11.66 6.08
N ASP A 81 9.25 12.38 7.19
CA ASP A 81 8.56 13.66 7.17
C ASP A 81 9.56 14.72 6.73
N THR A 82 9.25 15.39 5.62
CA THR A 82 10.07 16.48 5.07
C THR A 82 9.95 17.75 5.93
N GLY A 83 8.96 17.83 6.83
CA GLY A 83 8.72 18.99 7.71
C GLY A 83 8.22 20.24 6.97
N GLU A 84 8.18 20.19 5.64
CA GLU A 84 7.63 21.23 4.77
C GLU A 84 6.20 20.88 4.40
N ASN A 85 5.29 21.82 4.65
CA ASN A 85 3.92 21.69 4.22
C ASN A 85 3.86 22.14 2.75
N PRO A 86 3.43 21.27 1.81
CA PRO A 86 3.38 21.65 0.41
C PRO A 86 2.36 22.77 0.17
N GLU A 87 2.57 23.54 -0.90
CA GLU A 87 1.59 24.52 -1.37
C GLU A 87 0.27 23.82 -1.71
N THR A 88 -0.83 24.55 -1.54
CA THR A 88 -2.16 24.00 -1.82
C THR A 88 -2.29 23.65 -3.31
N PRO A 89 -2.64 22.40 -3.68
CA PRO A 89 -2.70 21.98 -5.07
C PRO A 89 -3.84 22.67 -5.83
N GLN A 90 -3.71 22.80 -7.14
CA GLN A 90 -4.80 23.39 -7.95
C GLN A 90 -6.00 22.42 -8.07
N PRO A 91 -7.24 22.91 -8.26
CA PRO A 91 -8.41 22.04 -8.41
C PRO A 91 -8.32 21.05 -9.58
N ARG A 92 -7.52 21.36 -10.61
CA ARG A 92 -7.28 20.46 -11.75
C ARG A 92 -6.42 19.26 -11.35
N GLU A 93 -5.38 19.49 -10.56
CA GLU A 93 -4.45 18.47 -10.09
C GLU A 93 -5.15 17.44 -9.18
N MET A 94 -6.26 17.83 -8.55
CA MET A 94 -7.08 16.91 -7.77
C MET A 94 -7.61 15.71 -8.57
N PHE A 95 -7.84 15.87 -9.88
CA PHE A 95 -8.22 14.75 -10.75
C PHE A 95 -7.08 13.77 -10.98
N ASP A 96 -5.88 14.29 -11.21
CA ASP A 96 -4.70 13.47 -11.43
C ASP A 96 -4.30 12.75 -10.14
N LEU A 97 -4.38 13.44 -8.98
CA LEU A 97 -4.17 12.83 -7.67
C LEU A 97 -5.15 11.68 -7.40
N GLU A 98 -6.44 11.85 -7.68
CA GLU A 98 -7.40 10.77 -7.49
C GLU A 98 -7.07 9.54 -8.34
N ALA A 99 -6.73 9.75 -9.62
CA ALA A 99 -6.39 8.67 -10.54
C ALA A 99 -5.10 7.95 -10.10
N THR A 100 -4.09 8.69 -9.66
CA THR A 100 -2.84 8.11 -9.15
C THR A 100 -3.07 7.30 -7.88
N PHE A 101 -3.85 7.81 -6.92
CA PHE A 101 -4.16 7.08 -5.69
C PHE A 101 -4.98 5.81 -5.96
N GLU A 102 -5.90 5.86 -6.92
CA GLU A 102 -6.66 4.67 -7.33
C GLU A 102 -5.78 3.60 -7.95
N LYS A 103 -4.89 4.01 -8.86
CA LYS A 103 -3.93 3.10 -9.49
C LYS A 103 -3.03 2.46 -8.44
N LEU A 104 -2.47 3.25 -7.53
CA LEU A 104 -1.59 2.76 -6.46
C LEU A 104 -2.31 1.81 -5.50
N GLU A 105 -3.55 2.11 -5.09
CA GLU A 105 -4.33 1.19 -4.24
C GLU A 105 -4.56 -0.16 -4.94
N ASN A 106 -4.95 -0.12 -6.23
CA ASN A 106 -5.24 -1.32 -6.99
C ASN A 106 -3.98 -2.18 -7.22
N GLU A 107 -2.88 -1.56 -7.65
CA GLU A 107 -1.59 -2.25 -7.85
C GLU A 107 -1.12 -2.90 -6.55
N LEU A 108 -1.20 -2.20 -5.42
CA LEU A 108 -0.76 -2.75 -4.14
C LEU A 108 -1.67 -3.88 -3.66
N ARG A 109 -2.99 -3.78 -3.86
CA ARG A 109 -3.92 -4.87 -3.55
C ARG A 109 -3.64 -6.11 -4.40
N GLU A 110 -3.38 -5.92 -5.68
CA GLU A 110 -3.07 -7.03 -6.59
C GLU A 110 -1.75 -7.72 -6.19
N VAL A 111 -0.70 -6.94 -5.93
CA VAL A 111 0.60 -7.47 -5.47
C VAL A 111 0.43 -8.24 -4.16
N ASN A 112 -0.30 -7.71 -3.19
CA ASN A 112 -0.55 -8.38 -1.92
C ASN A 112 -1.32 -9.70 -2.07
N GLN A 113 -2.36 -9.71 -2.92
CA GLN A 113 -3.12 -10.93 -3.21
C GLN A 113 -2.26 -11.99 -3.90
N ASN A 114 -1.43 -11.56 -4.86
CA ASN A 114 -0.51 -12.44 -5.56
C ASN A 114 0.57 -12.99 -4.61
N GLU A 115 1.09 -12.16 -3.71
CA GLU A 115 2.07 -12.57 -2.70
C GLU A 115 1.49 -13.62 -1.74
N GLU A 116 0.27 -13.40 -1.23
CA GLU A 116 -0.41 -14.36 -0.35
C GLU A 116 -0.68 -15.69 -1.07
N ALA A 117 -1.20 -15.64 -2.30
CA ALA A 117 -1.45 -16.83 -3.10
C ALA A 117 -0.16 -17.61 -3.39
N LEU A 118 0.93 -16.90 -3.72
CA LEU A 118 2.23 -17.52 -3.97
C LEU A 118 2.80 -18.18 -2.70
N LYS A 119 2.74 -17.50 -1.55
CA LYS A 119 3.17 -18.05 -0.25
C LYS A 119 2.38 -19.32 0.10
N LYS A 120 1.07 -19.31 -0.12
CA LYS A 120 0.20 -20.47 0.12
C LYS A 120 0.58 -21.65 -0.78
N ASN A 121 0.69 -21.43 -2.09
CA ASN A 121 1.08 -22.47 -3.05
C ASN A 121 2.45 -23.05 -2.71
N PHE A 122 3.41 -22.19 -2.34
CA PHE A 122 4.74 -22.64 -1.93
C PHE A 122 4.70 -23.50 -0.66
N ALA A 123 3.91 -23.12 0.35
CA ALA A 123 3.74 -23.89 1.57
C ALA A 123 3.13 -25.28 1.28
N GLU A 124 2.06 -25.34 0.50
CA GLU A 124 1.40 -26.60 0.11
C GLU A 124 2.36 -27.54 -0.64
N LEU A 125 3.13 -27.00 -1.59
CA LEU A 125 4.13 -27.77 -2.34
C LEU A 125 5.28 -28.24 -1.44
N THR A 126 5.68 -27.43 -0.47
CA THR A 126 6.73 -27.78 0.51
C THR A 126 6.27 -28.92 1.42
N GLU A 127 5.03 -28.87 1.92
CA GLU A 127 4.43 -29.95 2.70
C GLU A 127 4.36 -31.25 1.90
N LEU A 128 3.90 -31.19 0.65
CA LEU A 128 3.85 -32.36 -0.24
C LEU A 128 5.25 -32.94 -0.48
N LYS A 129 6.26 -32.09 -0.72
CA LYS A 129 7.66 -32.50 -0.85
C LYS A 129 8.14 -33.25 0.41
N HIS A 130 7.78 -32.77 1.61
CA HIS A 130 8.14 -33.44 2.86
C HIS A 130 7.46 -34.80 3.04
N VAL A 131 6.17 -34.90 2.69
CA VAL A 131 5.43 -36.18 2.73
C VAL A 131 6.09 -37.20 1.80
N LEU A 132 6.42 -36.81 0.57
CA LEU A 132 7.09 -37.69 -0.39
C LEU A 132 8.45 -38.17 0.12
N ARG A 133 9.28 -37.28 0.67
CA ARG A 133 10.59 -37.64 1.25
C ARG A 133 10.45 -38.61 2.42
N LYS A 134 9.52 -38.37 3.34
CA LYS A 134 9.29 -39.26 4.50
C LYS A 134 8.73 -40.61 4.11
N THR A 135 7.85 -40.64 3.12
CA THR A 135 7.29 -41.88 2.57
C THR A 135 8.39 -42.72 1.92
N GLN A 136 9.32 -42.09 1.18
CA GLN A 136 10.47 -42.80 0.61
C GLN A 136 11.37 -43.39 1.70
N GLN A 137 11.73 -42.60 2.73
CA GLN A 137 12.52 -43.10 3.86
C GLN A 137 11.85 -44.29 4.55
N PHE A 138 10.53 -44.22 4.75
CA PHE A 138 9.75 -45.32 5.33
C PHE A 138 9.81 -46.59 4.46
N PHE A 139 9.63 -46.48 3.15
CA PHE A 139 9.73 -47.63 2.25
C PHE A 139 11.14 -48.23 2.22
N GLU A 140 12.20 -47.41 2.29
CA GLU A 140 13.59 -47.88 2.37
C GLU A 140 13.89 -48.59 3.71
N GLU A 141 13.31 -48.13 4.82
CA GLU A 141 13.49 -48.75 6.14
C GLU A 141 12.73 -50.09 6.25
N VAL A 142 11.48 -50.14 5.75
CA VAL A 142 10.71 -51.39 5.66
C VAL A 142 11.45 -52.42 4.81
N GLN A 143 12.06 -52.05 3.69
CA GLN A 143 12.87 -52.98 2.88
C GLN A 143 14.10 -53.54 3.61
N ARG A 144 14.63 -52.85 4.62
CA ARG A 144 15.74 -53.36 5.45
C ARG A 144 15.24 -54.31 6.55
N ASP A 145 14.06 -54.07 7.09
CA ASP A 145 13.46 -54.89 8.15
C ASP A 145 12.76 -56.15 7.60
N ASP A 146 12.28 -56.10 6.34
CA ASP A 146 11.63 -57.22 5.63
C ASP A 146 12.61 -58.29 5.10
N GLY A 147 13.86 -58.28 5.59
CA GLY A 147 14.79 -59.40 5.44
C GLY A 147 14.36 -60.69 6.15
N LEU A 148 13.21 -60.69 6.84
CA LEU A 148 12.69 -61.84 7.58
C LEU A 148 11.42 -62.50 7.01
N PHE A 149 10.65 -61.89 6.10
CA PHE A 149 9.47 -62.53 5.49
C PHE A 149 9.31 -62.18 4.00
N GLY A 150 9.13 -63.21 3.18
CA GLY A 150 9.39 -63.15 1.73
C GLY A 150 8.40 -62.37 0.86
N ARG A 151 8.97 -61.79 -0.22
CA ARG A 151 8.43 -61.46 -1.56
C ARG A 151 7.10 -60.69 -1.63
N VAL A 152 7.15 -59.43 -2.09
CA VAL A 152 6.92 -58.96 -3.48
C VAL A 152 7.46 -57.53 -3.61
N ALA A 153 8.45 -57.28 -4.47
CA ALA A 153 8.99 -55.94 -4.72
C ALA A 153 8.45 -55.34 -6.02
N PRO A 154 7.89 -54.12 -6.01
CA PRO A 154 8.00 -53.22 -7.14
C PRO A 154 9.25 -52.35 -6.94
N SER A 155 10.18 -52.41 -7.90
CA SER A 155 11.39 -51.60 -7.92
C SER A 155 11.05 -50.09 -7.93
N PRO A 156 11.54 -49.29 -6.95
CA PRO A 156 11.35 -47.85 -7.00
C PRO A 156 12.30 -47.28 -8.06
N GLN A 157 11.73 -46.67 -9.10
CA GLN A 157 12.49 -45.80 -9.98
C GLN A 157 13.09 -44.68 -9.11
N ARG A 158 14.44 -44.57 -9.10
CA ARG A 158 15.14 -43.46 -8.45
C ARG A 158 14.60 -42.16 -9.00
N LEU A 159 13.79 -41.46 -8.21
CA LEU A 159 13.27 -40.17 -8.58
C LEU A 159 14.29 -39.13 -8.12
N ILE A 160 14.95 -38.53 -9.11
CA ILE A 160 15.73 -37.28 -9.13
C ILE A 160 16.15 -36.79 -7.74
N ASP A 161 17.45 -36.90 -7.44
CA ASP A 161 18.10 -36.19 -6.34
C ASP A 161 17.91 -34.68 -6.55
N VAL A 162 16.85 -34.12 -5.96
CA VAL A 162 16.66 -32.67 -5.89
C VAL A 162 17.57 -32.16 -4.78
N ASP A 163 18.78 -31.82 -5.19
CA ASP A 163 19.87 -31.26 -4.40
C ASP A 163 19.35 -30.17 -3.43
N ASP A 164 19.64 -30.33 -2.15
CA ASP A 164 19.12 -29.51 -1.04
C ASP A 164 19.89 -28.17 -0.86
N HIS A 165 20.77 -27.80 -1.80
CA HIS A 165 21.67 -26.66 -1.68
C HIS A 165 21.47 -25.59 -2.75
N GLN A 166 20.27 -25.00 -2.84
CA GLN A 166 20.20 -23.64 -3.37
C GLN A 166 19.01 -22.86 -2.79
N PRO A 167 19.24 -21.79 -1.99
CA PRO A 167 18.17 -20.85 -1.69
C PRO A 167 17.77 -20.15 -3.00
N LEU A 168 16.58 -20.46 -3.51
CA LEU A 168 16.00 -19.86 -4.73
C LEU A 168 15.80 -18.34 -4.63
N LEU A 169 15.97 -17.76 -3.44
CA LEU A 169 15.94 -16.32 -3.21
C LEU A 169 17.13 -15.57 -3.86
N GLN A 170 18.26 -16.23 -4.09
CA GLN A 170 19.45 -15.56 -4.64
C GLN A 170 19.40 -15.41 -6.18
N SER A 171 18.51 -16.15 -6.85
CA SER A 171 18.31 -16.03 -8.31
C SER A 171 17.51 -14.79 -8.72
N MET A 172 16.73 -14.18 -7.83
CA MET A 172 15.95 -12.98 -8.17
C MET A 172 16.77 -11.68 -8.05
N GLU A 173 17.77 -11.62 -7.15
CA GLU A 173 18.63 -10.43 -7.04
C GLU A 173 19.54 -10.25 -8.27
N HIS A 174 19.98 -11.35 -8.90
CA HIS A 174 20.84 -11.29 -10.08
C HIS A 174 20.12 -10.89 -11.39
N GLN A 175 18.78 -10.97 -11.46
CA GLN A 175 18.03 -10.50 -12.64
C GLN A 175 17.80 -8.97 -12.64
N SER A 176 17.97 -8.28 -11.51
CA SER A 176 17.79 -6.82 -11.44
C SER A 176 18.99 -6.01 -11.99
N HIS A 177 20.17 -6.63 -12.17
CA HIS A 177 21.38 -5.93 -12.64
C HIS A 177 21.63 -6.03 -14.14
N ALA A 178 20.81 -6.75 -14.91
CA ALA A 178 21.00 -6.93 -16.35
C ALA A 178 20.34 -5.85 -17.22
N GLN A 179 19.71 -4.82 -16.64
CA GLN A 179 19.12 -3.69 -17.37
C GLN A 179 19.84 -2.36 -17.08
N ARG A 180 21.19 -2.39 -17.14
CA ARG A 180 21.92 -1.17 -17.51
C ARG A 180 21.86 -1.02 -19.02
N VAL A 181 20.95 -0.16 -19.44
CA VAL A 181 20.75 0.37 -20.78
C VAL A 181 22.09 0.82 -21.36
N ASN A 182 22.51 0.19 -22.46
CA ASN A 182 23.66 0.62 -23.24
C ASN A 182 23.16 1.74 -24.17
N PHE A 183 23.52 2.99 -23.87
CA PHE A 183 23.39 4.10 -24.81
C PHE A 183 24.59 4.07 -25.75
N GLY A 184 24.32 3.74 -27.02
CA GLY A 184 25.14 4.10 -28.17
C GLY A 184 24.37 5.09 -29.03
#